data_AF-A0A4Y7SLR2-F1
#
_entry.id   AF-A0A4Y7SLR2-F1
#
_cell.length_a   1.000
_cell.length_b   1.000
_cell.length_c   1.000
_cell.angle_alpha   90.00
_cell.angle_beta   90.00
_cell.angle_gamma   90.00
#
_symmetry.space_group_name_H-M   'P 1'
#
loop_
_entity.id
_entity.type
_entity.pdbx_description
1 polymer ?
#
loop_
_entity_poly.entity_id
_entity_poly.type
_entity_poly.pdbx_seq_one_letter_code
_entity_poly.pdbx_strand_id
1 'polypeptide(L)'
;MPRIQRDPTQDEMPDFESEEFTATFTLLVTDQNPLEVIIQSTKDAWTAGHQKRLEEWERQVEADKEEERLQQEEQEREGEENRRAAEELESLRKAEVERKRPKVKGFIAQKQVSTHVAQRPCQYAVNKLRNVEYCEKWYFTPQGCEAARAEDRTVSTSALTLTQGEAGLVLTPAAVHKPSNKVVADEKLSWRDTSIAKGIMLNLIKNERNWPREHVLALITHYMEMDNHPLRVQDHGEEALIIYMAQVYREWIEQVKSTEDHIEPFDIGSTNEERVQAIYRKVLEQKQLSLMVRSVPISSTRKKQSLTSIPSPHLTHTFTHP
;
A
#
# COMPACT_ATOMS: atom_id res chain seq x y z
N MET A 1 30.41 55.44 -0.63
CA MET A 1 31.35 56.46 -0.12
C MET A 1 32.45 55.75 0.66
N PRO A 2 33.72 56.21 0.63
CA PRO A 2 34.75 55.66 1.52
C PRO A 2 34.35 55.93 2.98
N ARG A 3 34.37 54.89 3.82
CA ARG A 3 33.99 54.95 5.24
C ARG A 3 34.99 55.81 6.01
N ILE A 4 34.50 56.77 6.80
CA ILE A 4 35.35 57.53 7.72
C ILE A 4 35.74 56.59 8.87
N GLN A 5 37.04 56.42 9.10
CA GLN A 5 37.57 55.47 10.10
C GLN A 5 37.84 56.09 11.48
N ARG A 6 37.90 57.43 11.55
CA ARG A 6 38.21 58.19 12.75
C ARG A 6 37.12 59.24 12.96
N ASP A 7 36.60 59.29 14.18
CA ASP A 7 35.58 60.26 14.58
C ASP A 7 36.11 61.71 14.42
N PRO A 8 35.54 62.51 13.49
CA PRO A 8 35.97 63.88 13.26
C PRO A 8 35.50 64.84 14.36
N THR A 9 34.60 64.44 15.27
CA THR A 9 34.15 65.30 16.38
C THR A 9 35.24 65.65 17.39
N GLN A 10 36.35 64.91 17.37
CA GLN A 10 37.51 65.10 18.24
C GLN A 10 38.67 65.83 17.53
N ASP A 11 38.49 66.28 16.29
CA ASP A 11 39.55 66.97 15.55
C ASP A 11 39.57 68.47 15.90
N GLU A 12 40.68 68.91 16.50
CA GLU A 12 40.92 70.33 16.77
C GLU A 12 41.55 71.03 15.55
N MET A 13 41.23 72.31 15.35
CA MET A 13 41.80 73.12 14.28
C MET A 13 43.30 73.33 14.54
N PRO A 14 44.19 72.97 13.59
CA PRO A 14 45.61 73.26 13.72
C PRO A 14 45.86 74.77 13.84
N ASP A 15 46.90 75.13 14.59
CA ASP A 15 47.31 76.53 14.72
C ASP A 15 48.00 77.03 13.44
N PHE A 16 47.20 77.56 12.52
CA PHE A 16 47.67 78.15 11.26
C PHE A 16 48.41 79.49 11.43
N GLU A 17 48.49 80.03 12.65
CA GLU A 17 49.27 81.22 12.99
C GLU A 17 50.66 80.87 13.53
N SER A 18 50.95 79.58 13.73
CA SER A 18 52.29 79.12 14.13
C SER A 18 53.35 79.46 13.08
N GLU A 19 54.60 79.59 13.56
CA GLU A 19 55.76 80.02 12.77
C GLU A 19 56.01 79.10 11.55
N GLU A 20 55.68 77.82 11.67
CA GLU A 20 55.88 76.81 10.61
C GLU A 20 54.91 77.00 9.42
N PHE A 21 53.64 77.30 9.70
CA PHE A 21 52.62 77.53 8.67
C PHE A 21 52.75 78.92 8.04
N THR A 22 53.05 79.94 8.85
CA THR A 22 53.28 81.32 8.36
C THR A 22 54.50 81.40 7.44
N ALA A 23 55.59 80.68 7.73
CA ALA A 23 56.75 80.57 6.83
C ALA A 23 56.37 79.97 5.46
N THR A 24 55.45 79.02 5.44
CA THR A 24 54.97 78.37 4.21
C THR A 24 53.99 79.26 3.43
N PHE A 25 53.08 79.96 4.11
CA PHE A 25 52.13 80.88 3.48
C PHE A 25 52.78 82.15 2.93
N THR A 26 53.91 82.58 3.50
CA THR A 26 54.68 83.74 3.01
C THR A 26 55.14 83.57 1.55
N LEU A 27 55.40 82.33 1.11
CA LEU A 27 55.78 82.01 -0.27
C LEU A 27 54.62 82.15 -1.28
N LEU A 28 53.38 82.24 -0.79
CA LEU A 28 52.15 82.32 -1.59
C LEU A 28 51.55 83.75 -1.63
N VAL A 29 52.18 84.70 -0.94
CA VAL A 29 51.75 86.11 -0.88
C VAL A 29 51.98 86.78 -2.24
N THR A 30 50.96 87.50 -2.72
CA THR A 30 50.99 88.31 -3.95
C THR A 30 50.30 89.63 -3.66
N ASP A 31 50.51 90.67 -4.49
CA ASP A 31 49.89 92.01 -4.32
C ASP A 31 48.35 91.98 -4.23
N GLN A 32 47.71 90.87 -4.62
CA GLN A 32 46.26 90.68 -4.57
C GLN A 32 45.79 89.81 -3.38
N ASN A 33 46.70 89.16 -2.64
CA ASN A 33 46.39 88.27 -1.50
C ASN A 33 47.43 88.46 -0.38
N PRO A 34 47.12 89.30 0.63
CA PRO A 34 47.97 89.43 1.82
C PRO A 34 47.92 88.17 2.70
N LEU A 35 48.93 88.00 3.54
CA LEU A 35 49.12 86.81 4.38
C LEU A 35 47.90 86.51 5.27
N GLU A 36 47.25 87.54 5.79
CA GLU A 36 46.04 87.45 6.61
C GLU A 36 44.87 86.82 5.84
N VAL A 37 44.74 87.12 4.54
CA VAL A 37 43.69 86.55 3.68
C VAL A 37 43.98 85.08 3.38
N ILE A 38 45.25 84.69 3.26
CA ILE A 38 45.65 83.28 3.06
C ILE A 38 45.39 82.45 4.33
N ILE A 39 45.73 82.98 5.51
CA ILE A 39 45.47 82.33 6.80
C ILE A 39 43.96 82.18 7.01
N GLN A 40 43.18 83.25 6.77
CA GLN A 40 41.72 83.20 6.92
C GLN A 40 41.09 82.22 5.91
N SER A 41 41.51 82.25 4.64
CA SER A 41 41.03 81.31 3.63
C SER A 41 41.38 79.85 3.97
N THR A 42 42.52 79.61 4.62
CA THR A 42 42.92 78.27 5.08
C THR A 42 42.09 77.81 6.28
N LYS A 43 41.80 78.70 7.24
CA LYS A 43 40.87 78.44 8.35
C LYS A 43 39.46 78.13 7.84
N ASP A 44 38.97 78.90 6.87
CA ASP A 44 37.66 78.69 6.25
C ASP A 44 37.61 77.35 5.48
N ALA A 45 38.66 77.03 4.72
CA ALA A 45 38.78 75.76 4.00
C ALA A 45 38.85 74.55 4.96
N TRP A 46 39.57 74.68 6.08
CA TRP A 46 39.63 73.66 7.12
C TRP A 46 38.25 73.48 7.77
N THR A 47 37.57 74.57 8.13
CA THR A 47 36.24 74.56 8.76
C THR A 47 35.20 73.94 7.83
N ALA A 48 35.18 74.32 6.55
CA ALA A 48 34.30 73.73 5.56
C ALA A 48 34.60 72.23 5.35
N GLY A 49 35.88 71.85 5.34
CA GLY A 49 36.29 70.44 5.25
C GLY A 49 35.94 69.62 6.49
N HIS A 50 36.08 70.19 7.69
CA HIS A 50 35.72 69.57 8.96
C HIS A 50 34.20 69.40 9.07
N GLN A 51 33.43 70.44 8.74
CA GLN A 51 31.97 70.39 8.67
C GLN A 51 31.48 69.30 7.72
N LYS A 52 32.07 69.19 6.53
CA LYS A 52 31.74 68.13 5.58
C LYS A 52 32.06 66.72 6.12
N ARG A 53 33.14 66.57 6.89
CA ARG A 53 33.49 65.30 7.55
C ARG A 53 32.52 64.96 8.68
N LEU A 54 32.09 65.95 9.47
CA LEU A 54 31.06 65.77 10.49
C LEU A 54 29.73 65.31 9.87
N GLU A 55 29.27 65.97 8.80
CA GLU A 55 28.02 65.59 8.12
C GLU A 55 28.08 64.18 7.51
N GLU A 56 29.22 63.80 6.93
CA GLU A 56 29.40 62.45 6.40
C GLU A 56 29.51 61.40 7.52
N TRP A 57 30.11 61.75 8.65
CA TRP A 57 30.19 60.90 9.84
C TRP A 57 28.82 60.70 10.49
N GLU A 58 28.05 61.76 10.68
CA GLU A 58 26.67 61.67 11.18
C GLU A 58 25.81 60.80 10.27
N ARG A 59 25.92 60.98 8.95
CA ARG A 59 25.22 60.12 7.99
C ARG A 59 25.65 58.66 8.09
N GLN A 60 26.94 58.39 8.32
CA GLN A 60 27.46 57.05 8.50
C GLN A 60 26.95 56.41 9.79
N VAL A 61 26.97 57.14 10.91
CA VAL A 61 26.45 56.67 12.21
C VAL A 61 24.96 56.36 12.13
N GLU A 62 24.18 57.20 11.44
CA GLU A 62 22.75 56.96 11.28
C GLU A 62 22.48 55.76 10.36
N ALA A 63 23.26 55.59 9.29
CA ALA A 63 23.18 54.40 8.44
C ALA A 63 23.56 53.11 9.17
N ASP A 64 24.60 53.13 10.00
CA ASP A 64 25.03 51.97 10.81
C ASP A 64 23.95 51.59 11.85
N LYS A 65 23.31 52.57 12.50
CA LYS A 65 22.19 52.34 13.42
C LYS A 65 20.95 51.77 12.71
N GLU A 66 20.65 52.26 11.52
CA GLU A 66 19.55 51.75 10.71
C GLU A 66 19.80 50.30 10.31
N GLU A 67 21.02 49.97 9.87
CA GLU A 67 21.42 48.62 9.51
C GLU A 67 21.34 47.67 10.71
N GLU A 68 21.81 48.10 11.90
CA GLU A 68 21.68 47.31 13.12
C GLU A 68 20.21 47.06 13.50
N ARG A 69 19.35 48.07 13.35
CA ARG A 69 17.90 47.92 13.60
C ARG A 69 17.26 46.93 12.64
N LEU A 70 17.60 47.00 11.35
CA LEU A 70 17.11 46.05 10.34
C LEU A 70 17.60 44.62 10.62
N GLN A 71 18.86 44.45 11.01
CA GLN A 71 19.41 43.15 11.39
C GLN A 71 18.73 42.57 12.64
N GLN A 72 18.45 43.40 13.64
CA GLN A 72 17.71 42.98 14.83
C GLN A 72 16.28 42.56 14.48
N GLU A 73 15.58 43.34 13.67
CA GLU A 73 14.22 43.01 13.21
C GLU A 73 14.21 41.71 12.38
N GLU A 74 15.20 41.49 11.51
CA GLU A 74 15.35 40.26 10.75
C GLU A 74 15.60 39.05 11.65
N GLN A 75 16.51 39.16 12.62
CA GLN A 75 16.78 38.10 13.60
C GLN A 75 15.55 37.78 14.46
N GLU A 76 14.77 38.78 14.85
CA GLU A 76 13.52 38.58 15.59
C GLU A 76 12.49 37.84 14.74
N ARG A 77 12.35 38.23 13.46
CA ARG A 77 11.45 37.56 12.51
C ARG A 77 11.87 36.12 12.25
N GLU A 78 13.15 35.85 12.01
CA GLU A 78 13.68 34.48 11.84
C GLU A 78 13.50 33.65 13.11
N GLY A 79 13.75 34.24 14.28
CA GLY A 79 13.56 33.58 15.57
C GLY A 79 12.09 33.25 15.85
N GLU A 80 11.17 34.10 15.41
CA GLU A 80 9.74 33.84 15.49
C GLU A 80 9.31 32.74 14.50
N GLU A 81 9.78 32.80 13.25
CA GLU A 81 9.48 31.79 12.23
C GLU A 81 9.99 30.40 12.65
N ASN A 82 11.22 30.31 13.14
CA ASN A 82 11.81 29.06 13.61
C ASN A 82 11.05 28.48 14.82
N ARG A 83 10.55 29.35 15.70
CA ARG A 83 9.70 28.93 16.83
C ARG A 83 8.37 28.37 16.36
N ARG A 84 7.70 29.05 15.41
CA ARG A 84 6.45 28.55 14.80
C ARG A 84 6.68 27.20 14.10
N ALA A 85 7.77 27.06 13.35
CA ALA A 85 8.13 25.81 12.68
C ALA A 85 8.40 24.67 13.67
N ALA A 86 9.08 24.95 14.79
CA ALA A 86 9.33 23.97 15.85
C ALA A 86 8.02 23.52 16.55
N GLU A 87 7.12 24.46 16.83
CA GLU A 87 5.80 24.18 17.40
C GLU A 87 4.93 23.34 16.45
N GLU A 88 4.93 23.65 15.16
CA GLU A 88 4.23 22.89 14.13
C GLU A 88 4.78 21.46 14.04
N LEU A 89 6.11 21.30 14.00
CA LEU A 89 6.75 19.98 13.98
C LEU A 89 6.42 19.16 15.23
N GLU A 90 6.39 19.79 16.40
CA GLU A 90 6.02 19.10 17.64
C GLU A 90 4.52 18.72 17.64
N SER A 91 3.65 19.60 17.14
CA SER A 91 2.23 19.33 16.95
C SER A 91 2.00 18.13 16.03
N LEU A 92 2.68 18.09 14.89
CA LEU A 92 2.65 16.96 13.95
C LEU A 92 3.16 15.68 14.61
N ARG A 93 4.24 15.76 15.41
CA ARG A 93 4.78 14.61 16.15
C ARG A 93 3.76 14.08 17.18
N LYS A 94 3.11 14.96 17.93
CA LYS A 94 2.06 14.61 18.89
C LYS A 94 0.85 14.00 18.19
N ALA A 95 0.41 14.59 17.06
CA ALA A 95 -0.67 14.06 16.25
C ALA A 95 -0.36 12.66 15.70
N GLU A 96 0.88 12.41 15.25
CA GLU A 96 1.31 11.09 14.77
C GLU A 96 1.36 10.05 15.90
N VAL A 97 1.78 10.44 17.11
CA VAL A 97 1.76 9.57 18.29
C VAL A 97 0.33 9.24 18.71
N GLU A 98 -0.57 10.23 18.75
CA GLU A 98 -2.00 10.01 19.03
C GLU A 98 -2.67 9.14 17.95
N ARG A 99 -2.35 9.36 16.68
CA ARG A 99 -2.84 8.52 15.57
C ARG A 99 -2.39 7.07 15.70
N LYS A 100 -1.19 6.83 16.24
CA LYS A 100 -0.61 5.50 16.48
C LYS A 100 -1.08 4.87 17.79
N ARG A 101 -1.73 5.60 18.70
CA ARG A 101 -2.24 5.00 19.94
C ARG A 101 -3.30 3.94 19.59
N PRO A 102 -3.15 2.70 20.10
CA PRO A 102 -4.15 1.67 19.90
C PRO A 102 -5.51 2.16 20.41
N LYS A 103 -6.51 2.17 19.52
CA LYS A 103 -7.90 2.46 19.91
C LYS A 103 -8.45 1.27 20.69
N VAL A 104 -8.18 1.21 21.98
CA VAL A 104 -8.70 0.18 22.87
C VAL A 104 -10.15 0.52 23.19
N LYS A 105 -11.08 -0.35 22.82
CA LYS A 105 -12.49 -0.20 23.20
C LYS A 105 -12.65 -0.48 24.69
N GLY A 106 -13.56 0.24 25.35
CA GLY A 106 -13.96 -0.08 26.72
C GLY A 106 -14.51 -1.51 26.83
N PHE A 107 -14.35 -2.13 27.99
CA PHE A 107 -14.95 -3.43 28.28
C PHE A 107 -16.34 -3.26 28.89
N ILE A 108 -17.22 -4.24 28.68
CA ILE A 108 -18.49 -4.32 29.39
C ILE A 108 -18.23 -5.05 30.71
N ALA A 109 -18.34 -4.35 31.83
CA ALA A 109 -18.16 -4.96 33.15
C ALA A 109 -19.09 -6.17 33.32
N GLN A 110 -18.58 -7.24 33.94
CA GLN A 110 -19.29 -8.52 34.15
C GLN A 110 -19.67 -9.32 32.88
N LYS A 111 -19.28 -8.88 31.67
CA LYS A 111 -19.41 -9.71 30.48
C LYS A 111 -18.34 -10.81 30.50
N GLN A 112 -18.76 -12.04 30.79
CA GLN A 112 -17.87 -13.20 30.73
C GLN A 112 -17.41 -13.47 29.28
N VAL A 113 -16.23 -14.06 29.15
CA VAL A 113 -15.76 -14.61 27.86
C VAL A 113 -16.73 -15.70 27.40
N SER A 114 -16.95 -15.81 26.09
CA SER A 114 -17.74 -16.90 25.52
C SER A 114 -17.15 -18.26 25.90
N THR A 115 -18.00 -19.19 26.32
CA THR A 115 -17.62 -20.60 26.63
C THR A 115 -17.00 -21.30 25.42
N HIS A 116 -17.37 -20.89 24.20
CA HIS A 116 -16.88 -21.48 22.96
C HIS A 116 -16.01 -20.48 22.19
N VAL A 117 -14.87 -20.99 21.70
CA VAL A 117 -14.03 -20.27 20.74
C VAL A 117 -14.74 -20.32 19.38
N ALA A 118 -15.14 -19.16 18.88
CA ALA A 118 -15.72 -19.07 17.54
C ALA A 118 -14.70 -19.52 16.49
N GLN A 119 -15.13 -20.36 15.55
CA GLN A 119 -14.33 -20.65 14.36
C GLN A 119 -14.18 -19.35 13.56
N ARG A 120 -12.94 -18.93 13.34
CA ARG A 120 -12.62 -17.70 12.61
C ARG A 120 -11.90 -18.07 11.32
N PRO A 121 -12.55 -17.93 10.16
CA PRO A 121 -11.88 -18.04 8.87
C PRO A 121 -10.75 -17.02 8.73
N CYS A 122 -9.81 -17.28 7.83
CA CYS A 122 -8.70 -16.35 7.55
C CYS A 122 -9.22 -15.01 7.01
N GLN A 123 -8.43 -13.94 7.21
CA GLN A 123 -8.80 -12.60 6.72
C GLN A 123 -8.93 -12.55 5.20
N TYR A 124 -8.13 -13.32 4.46
CA TYR A 124 -8.27 -13.50 3.01
C TYR A 124 -9.70 -13.87 2.60
N ALA A 125 -10.26 -14.93 3.19
CA ALA A 125 -11.60 -15.41 2.87
C ALA A 125 -12.70 -14.42 3.26
N VAL A 126 -12.56 -13.76 4.42
CA VAL A 126 -13.50 -12.73 4.87
C VAL A 126 -13.50 -11.54 3.90
N ASN A 127 -12.34 -11.11 3.43
CA ASN A 127 -12.24 -9.99 2.49
C ASN A 127 -12.79 -10.34 1.11
N LYS A 128 -12.59 -11.57 0.63
CA LYS A 128 -13.25 -12.08 -0.59
C LYS A 128 -14.77 -11.96 -0.48
N LEU A 129 -15.36 -12.44 0.62
CA LEU A 129 -16.81 -12.32 0.83
C LEU A 129 -17.29 -10.87 0.94
N ARG A 130 -16.53 -9.99 1.61
CA ARG A 130 -16.88 -8.56 1.72
C ARG A 130 -16.92 -7.88 0.35
N ASN A 131 -16.02 -8.28 -0.55
CA ASN A 131 -15.90 -7.74 -1.89
C ASN A 131 -16.76 -8.50 -2.92
N VAL A 132 -17.66 -9.37 -2.47
CA VAL A 132 -18.55 -10.18 -3.32
C VAL A 132 -17.74 -10.99 -4.35
N GLU A 133 -16.58 -11.50 -3.93
CA GLU A 133 -15.71 -12.33 -4.76
C GLU A 133 -15.86 -13.80 -4.41
N TYR A 134 -15.59 -14.67 -5.39
CA TYR A 134 -15.58 -16.10 -5.16
C TYR A 134 -14.49 -16.44 -4.13
N CYS A 135 -14.88 -17.25 -3.15
CA CYS A 135 -14.02 -17.78 -2.12
C CYS A 135 -14.31 -19.27 -1.94
N GLU A 136 -13.25 -20.07 -1.89
CA GLU A 136 -13.36 -21.51 -1.64
C GLU A 136 -13.95 -21.77 -0.26
N LYS A 137 -14.89 -22.71 -0.19
CA LYS A 137 -15.59 -23.11 1.04
C LYS A 137 -14.65 -23.73 2.06
N TRP A 138 -13.51 -24.28 1.60
CA TRP A 138 -12.51 -24.88 2.46
C TRP A 138 -12.06 -23.93 3.60
N TYR A 139 -11.95 -22.62 3.33
CA TYR A 139 -11.56 -21.64 4.36
C TYR A 139 -12.52 -21.56 5.55
N PHE A 140 -13.78 -21.94 5.34
CA PHE A 140 -14.84 -21.94 6.35
C PHE A 140 -15.03 -23.31 7.00
N THR A 141 -14.25 -24.32 6.62
CA THR A 141 -14.23 -25.62 7.29
C THR A 141 -13.46 -25.54 8.62
N PRO A 142 -13.62 -26.50 9.54
CA PRO A 142 -12.81 -26.57 10.75
C PRO A 142 -11.30 -26.61 10.44
N GLN A 143 -10.90 -27.34 9.40
CA GLN A 143 -9.50 -27.44 8.96
C GLN A 143 -8.97 -26.11 8.43
N GLY A 144 -9.76 -25.40 7.62
CA GLY A 144 -9.41 -24.08 7.11
C GLY A 144 -9.28 -23.03 8.22
N CYS A 145 -10.22 -23.04 9.18
CA CYS A 145 -10.17 -22.15 10.35
C CYS A 145 -8.98 -22.47 11.27
N GLU A 146 -8.62 -23.74 11.44
CA GLU A 146 -7.44 -24.12 12.22
C GLU A 146 -6.14 -23.70 11.53
N ALA A 147 -6.06 -23.88 10.20
CA ALA A 147 -4.93 -23.41 9.41
C ALA A 147 -4.76 -21.89 9.51
N ALA A 148 -5.87 -21.14 9.43
CA ALA A 148 -5.87 -19.69 9.64
C ALA A 148 -5.36 -19.30 11.03
N ARG A 149 -5.83 -19.99 12.08
CA ARG A 149 -5.38 -19.73 13.47
C ARG A 149 -3.90 -20.03 13.68
N ALA A 150 -3.37 -21.04 12.99
CA ALA A 150 -1.93 -21.35 13.02
C ALA A 150 -1.12 -20.25 12.32
N GLU A 151 -1.57 -19.76 11.18
CA GLU A 151 -0.92 -18.68 10.42
C GLU A 151 -0.95 -17.34 11.17
N ASP A 152 -2.08 -16.99 11.81
CA ASP A 152 -2.21 -15.79 12.66
C ASP A 152 -1.19 -15.78 13.83
N ARG A 153 -0.72 -16.96 14.27
CA ARG A 153 0.27 -17.08 15.36
C ARG A 153 1.71 -16.99 14.87
N THR A 154 1.99 -17.34 13.62
CA THR A 154 3.36 -17.42 13.07
C THR A 154 3.73 -16.23 12.20
N VAL A 155 2.74 -15.55 11.60
CA VAL A 155 2.98 -14.33 10.84
C VAL A 155 3.12 -13.17 11.84
N SER A 156 4.35 -12.83 12.19
CA SER A 156 4.65 -11.45 12.58
C SER A 156 4.06 -10.54 11.50
N THR A 157 3.17 -9.63 11.90
CA THR A 157 2.37 -8.69 11.07
C THR A 157 3.21 -7.74 10.19
N SER A 158 4.47 -8.08 9.93
CA SER A 158 5.53 -7.27 9.32
C SER A 158 5.68 -7.52 7.82
N ALA A 159 5.09 -8.57 7.25
CA ALA A 159 5.10 -8.79 5.81
C ALA A 159 3.99 -7.94 5.16
N LEU A 160 4.39 -6.88 4.44
CA LEU A 160 3.50 -6.02 3.66
C LEU A 160 3.59 -6.39 2.18
N THR A 161 2.46 -6.44 1.50
CA THR A 161 2.33 -6.58 0.05
C THR A 161 1.92 -5.26 -0.56
N LEU A 162 2.49 -4.92 -1.72
CA LEU A 162 2.08 -3.76 -2.50
C LEU A 162 0.84 -4.15 -3.32
N THR A 163 -0.25 -3.42 -3.15
CA THR A 163 -1.52 -3.67 -3.84
C THR A 163 -1.98 -2.40 -4.55
N GLN A 164 -2.71 -2.54 -5.66
CA GLN A 164 -3.31 -1.40 -6.35
C GLN A 164 -4.60 -1.02 -5.62
N GLY A 165 -4.63 0.17 -5.02
CA GLY A 165 -5.84 0.81 -4.50
C GLY A 165 -6.40 1.85 -5.48
N GLU A 166 -7.57 2.41 -5.17
CA GLU A 166 -8.27 3.38 -6.03
C GLU A 166 -7.45 4.64 -6.34
N ALA A 167 -6.60 5.07 -5.41
CA ALA A 167 -5.76 6.27 -5.54
C ALA A 167 -4.27 5.98 -5.80
N GLY A 168 -3.90 4.72 -6.09
CA GLY A 168 -2.51 4.32 -6.34
C GLY A 168 -2.09 3.08 -5.53
N LEU A 169 -0.78 2.85 -5.42
CA LEU A 169 -0.25 1.66 -4.75
C LEU A 169 -0.32 1.80 -3.22
N VAL A 170 -0.96 0.84 -2.56
CA VAL A 170 -1.17 0.76 -1.11
C VAL A 170 -0.45 -0.46 -0.54
N LEU A 171 0.31 -0.25 0.53
CA LEU A 171 0.90 -1.34 1.32
C LEU A 171 -0.15 -1.95 2.24
N THR A 172 -0.50 -3.21 2.01
CA THR A 172 -1.45 -3.97 2.82
C THR A 172 -0.76 -5.17 3.49
N PRO A 173 -1.21 -5.62 4.67
CA PRO A 173 -0.66 -6.84 5.27
C PRO A 173 -0.81 -8.05 4.34
N ALA A 174 0.26 -8.81 4.14
CA ALA A 174 0.28 -9.95 3.21
C ALA A 174 -0.80 -11.00 3.50
N ALA A 175 -1.16 -11.18 4.79
CA ALA A 175 -2.20 -12.10 5.24
C ALA A 175 -3.61 -11.76 4.71
N VAL A 176 -3.83 -10.55 4.19
CA VAL A 176 -5.10 -10.14 3.59
C VAL A 176 -5.26 -10.67 2.16
N HIS A 177 -4.15 -10.92 1.45
CA HIS A 177 -4.17 -11.23 0.02
C HIS A 177 -3.58 -12.60 -0.33
N LYS A 178 -2.89 -13.25 0.60
CA LYS A 178 -2.23 -14.54 0.34
C LYS A 178 -3.20 -15.71 0.54
N PRO A 179 -3.51 -16.50 -0.51
CA PRO A 179 -4.27 -17.73 -0.36
C PRO A 179 -3.44 -18.81 0.35
N SER A 180 -4.12 -19.73 1.05
CA SER A 180 -3.46 -20.87 1.67
C SER A 180 -3.06 -21.91 0.63
N ASN A 181 -1.86 -22.48 0.74
CA ASN A 181 -1.42 -23.60 -0.10
C ASN A 181 -2.12 -24.93 0.24
N LYS A 182 -2.93 -24.97 1.30
CA LYS A 182 -3.71 -26.15 1.73
C LYS A 182 -5.15 -26.11 1.23
N VAL A 183 -5.53 -25.11 0.44
CA VAL A 183 -6.90 -24.95 -0.04
C VAL A 183 -7.34 -26.17 -0.84
N VAL A 184 -8.53 -26.68 -0.53
CA VAL A 184 -9.18 -27.77 -1.27
C VAL A 184 -10.29 -27.18 -2.11
N ALA A 185 -10.39 -27.60 -3.37
CA ALA A 185 -11.46 -27.17 -4.27
C ALA A 185 -12.83 -27.60 -3.74
N ASP A 186 -13.85 -26.74 -3.92
CA ASP A 186 -15.21 -26.95 -3.41
C ASP A 186 -15.79 -28.31 -3.83
N GLU A 187 -15.52 -28.74 -5.07
CA GLU A 187 -16.01 -29.99 -5.66
C GLU A 187 -15.45 -31.24 -4.96
N LYS A 188 -14.37 -31.10 -4.19
CA LYS A 188 -13.66 -32.20 -3.50
C LYS A 188 -13.91 -32.23 -2.00
N LEU A 189 -14.72 -31.31 -1.47
CA LEU A 189 -15.07 -31.29 -0.06
C LEU A 189 -16.02 -32.44 0.28
N SER A 190 -15.95 -32.92 1.52
CA SER A 190 -16.95 -33.87 2.03
C SER A 190 -18.27 -33.17 2.30
N TRP A 191 -19.39 -33.91 2.32
CA TRP A 191 -20.69 -33.33 2.65
C TRP A 191 -20.69 -32.65 4.02
N ARG A 192 -20.02 -33.29 5.00
CA ARG A 192 -19.86 -32.76 6.35
C ARG A 192 -19.13 -31.41 6.33
N ASP A 193 -18.01 -31.34 5.61
CA ASP A 193 -17.21 -30.11 5.54
C ASP A 193 -17.98 -29.00 4.82
N THR A 194 -18.64 -29.31 3.71
CA THR A 194 -19.50 -28.38 2.98
C THR A 194 -20.65 -27.87 3.87
N SER A 195 -21.28 -28.75 4.66
CA SER A 195 -22.37 -28.37 5.57
C SER A 195 -21.93 -27.45 6.70
N ILE A 196 -20.73 -27.64 7.23
CA ILE A 196 -20.17 -26.74 8.26
C ILE A 196 -19.75 -25.42 7.61
N ALA A 197 -19.04 -25.49 6.49
CA ALA A 197 -18.51 -24.33 5.77
C ALA A 197 -19.62 -23.37 5.35
N LYS A 198 -20.72 -23.88 4.76
CA LYS A 198 -21.85 -23.02 4.35
C LYS A 198 -22.49 -22.31 5.55
N GLY A 199 -22.61 -22.98 6.71
CA GLY A 199 -23.18 -22.37 7.90
C GLY A 199 -22.34 -21.18 8.41
N ILE A 200 -21.01 -21.33 8.39
CA ILE A 200 -20.10 -20.25 8.78
C ILE A 200 -20.09 -19.14 7.71
N MET A 201 -20.02 -19.50 6.43
CA MET A 201 -20.04 -18.57 5.31
C MET A 201 -21.30 -17.71 5.28
N LEU A 202 -22.49 -18.33 5.42
CA LEU A 202 -23.78 -17.62 5.46
C LEU A 202 -23.88 -16.65 6.64
N ASN A 203 -23.38 -17.05 7.82
CA ASN A 203 -23.34 -16.16 8.98
C ASN A 203 -22.44 -14.94 8.74
N LEU A 204 -21.34 -15.10 8.01
CA LEU A 204 -20.49 -13.96 7.64
C LEU A 204 -21.18 -13.07 6.60
N ILE A 205 -21.67 -13.65 5.51
CA ILE A 205 -22.39 -12.93 4.43
C ILE A 205 -23.54 -12.10 5.01
N LYS A 206 -24.36 -12.68 5.90
CA LYS A 206 -25.50 -12.00 6.54
C LYS A 206 -25.10 -10.76 7.35
N ASN A 207 -23.86 -10.71 7.85
CA ASN A 207 -23.36 -9.61 8.68
C ASN A 207 -22.56 -8.57 7.86
N GLU A 208 -22.28 -8.82 6.58
CA GLU A 208 -21.58 -7.89 5.70
C GLU A 208 -22.57 -6.91 5.05
N ARG A 209 -22.20 -5.63 4.96
CA ARG A 209 -23.10 -4.57 4.46
C ARG A 209 -23.33 -4.61 2.95
N ASN A 210 -22.41 -5.20 2.21
CA ASN A 210 -22.40 -5.18 0.74
C ASN A 210 -23.30 -6.24 0.11
N TRP A 211 -23.98 -7.07 0.92
CA TRP A 211 -24.83 -8.14 0.43
C TRP A 211 -26.31 -7.73 0.48
N PRO A 212 -26.98 -7.58 -0.67
CA PRO A 212 -28.42 -7.36 -0.69
C PRO A 212 -29.17 -8.55 -0.10
N ARG A 213 -30.23 -8.25 0.65
CA ARG A 213 -31.02 -9.26 1.39
C ARG A 213 -31.55 -10.37 0.47
N GLU A 214 -31.95 -10.04 -0.74
CA GLU A 214 -32.49 -10.98 -1.73
C GLU A 214 -31.46 -12.03 -2.12
N HIS A 215 -30.22 -11.64 -2.42
CA HIS A 215 -29.13 -12.58 -2.71
C HIS A 215 -28.81 -13.49 -1.52
N VAL A 216 -28.85 -12.97 -0.30
CA VAL A 216 -28.64 -13.79 0.91
C VAL A 216 -29.75 -14.82 1.06
N LEU A 217 -31.01 -14.44 0.83
CA LEU A 217 -32.15 -15.36 0.90
C LEU A 217 -32.08 -16.43 -0.20
N ALA A 218 -31.79 -16.04 -1.45
CA ALA A 218 -31.62 -16.98 -2.56
C ALA A 218 -30.52 -18.02 -2.26
N LEU A 219 -29.38 -17.59 -1.72
CA LEU A 219 -28.30 -18.49 -1.33
C LEU A 219 -28.68 -19.43 -0.16
N ILE A 220 -29.47 -18.95 0.81
CA ILE A 220 -30.03 -19.80 1.87
C ILE A 220 -30.96 -20.86 1.26
N THR A 221 -31.89 -20.45 0.40
CA THR A 221 -32.82 -21.35 -0.30
C THR A 221 -32.06 -22.43 -1.05
N HIS A 222 -31.06 -22.05 -1.84
CA HIS A 222 -30.20 -22.99 -2.56
C HIS A 222 -29.62 -24.08 -1.65
N TYR A 223 -29.01 -23.68 -0.53
CA TYR A 223 -28.43 -24.66 0.40
C TYR A 223 -29.46 -25.52 1.12
N MET A 224 -30.65 -24.98 1.41
CA MET A 224 -31.76 -25.75 1.97
C MET A 224 -32.32 -26.77 0.99
N GLU A 225 -32.43 -26.43 -0.29
CA GLU A 225 -32.86 -27.36 -1.34
C GLU A 225 -31.87 -28.51 -1.49
N MET A 226 -30.57 -28.21 -1.51
CA MET A 226 -29.51 -29.23 -1.58
C MET A 226 -29.47 -30.13 -0.33
N ASP A 227 -29.74 -29.57 0.86
CA ASP A 227 -29.82 -30.36 2.09
C ASP A 227 -30.95 -31.38 2.08
N ASN A 228 -32.07 -31.04 1.47
CA ASN A 228 -33.29 -31.86 1.45
C ASN A 228 -33.47 -32.62 0.13
N HIS A 229 -32.47 -32.57 -0.76
CA HIS A 229 -32.58 -33.14 -2.09
C HIS A 229 -32.70 -34.68 -2.04
N PRO A 230 -33.56 -35.33 -2.86
CA PRO A 230 -33.72 -36.78 -2.87
C PRO A 230 -32.43 -37.57 -3.13
N LEU A 231 -31.47 -37.00 -3.88
CA LEU A 231 -30.16 -37.64 -4.10
C LEU A 231 -29.33 -37.80 -2.82
N ARG A 232 -29.65 -37.15 -1.70
CA ARG A 232 -28.93 -37.28 -0.43
C ARG A 232 -28.87 -38.72 0.10
N VAL A 233 -29.86 -39.54 -0.23
CA VAL A 233 -29.93 -40.96 0.19
C VAL A 233 -29.42 -41.93 -0.87
N GLN A 234 -28.98 -41.43 -2.03
CA GLN A 234 -28.53 -42.24 -3.15
C GLN A 234 -27.00 -42.40 -3.13
N ASP A 235 -26.51 -43.52 -3.67
CA ASP A 235 -25.08 -43.76 -3.81
C ASP A 235 -24.41 -42.67 -4.66
N HIS A 236 -23.34 -42.07 -4.14
CA HIS A 236 -22.64 -40.94 -4.77
C HIS A 236 -23.50 -39.68 -5.01
N GLY A 237 -24.72 -39.63 -4.48
CA GLY A 237 -25.60 -38.47 -4.65
C GLY A 237 -25.07 -37.22 -3.93
N GLU A 238 -24.47 -37.37 -2.74
CA GLU A 238 -23.82 -36.26 -2.05
C GLU A 238 -22.64 -35.66 -2.86
N GLU A 239 -21.84 -36.49 -3.53
CA GLU A 239 -20.74 -36.03 -4.39
C GLU A 239 -21.26 -35.21 -5.58
N ALA A 240 -22.34 -35.68 -6.22
CA ALA A 240 -22.97 -34.94 -7.31
C ALA A 240 -23.55 -33.60 -6.86
N LEU A 241 -24.22 -33.56 -5.71
CA LEU A 241 -24.78 -32.33 -5.15
C LEU A 241 -23.69 -31.33 -4.76
N ILE A 242 -22.56 -31.79 -4.22
CA ILE A 242 -21.40 -30.92 -3.91
C ILE A 242 -20.83 -30.31 -5.18
N ILE A 243 -20.66 -31.09 -6.24
CA ILE A 243 -20.18 -30.59 -7.53
C ILE A 243 -21.17 -29.54 -8.08
N TYR A 244 -22.48 -29.82 -8.02
CA TYR A 244 -23.50 -28.87 -8.45
C TYR A 244 -23.44 -27.55 -7.66
N MET A 245 -23.44 -27.62 -6.33
CA MET A 245 -23.32 -26.45 -5.45
C MET A 245 -22.06 -25.63 -5.75
N ALA A 246 -20.93 -26.30 -5.97
CA ALA A 246 -19.67 -25.64 -6.28
C ALA A 246 -19.72 -24.87 -7.61
N GLN A 247 -20.24 -25.52 -8.66
CA GLN A 247 -20.35 -24.91 -10.00
C GLN A 247 -21.32 -23.73 -10.00
N VAL A 248 -22.54 -23.95 -9.50
CA VAL A 248 -23.59 -22.93 -9.50
C VAL A 248 -23.19 -21.73 -8.66
N TYR A 249 -22.61 -21.95 -7.47
CA TYR A 249 -22.13 -20.84 -6.64
C TYR A 249 -21.02 -20.04 -7.31
N ARG A 250 -20.07 -20.69 -8.00
CA ARG A 250 -19.00 -19.99 -8.71
C ARG A 250 -19.55 -19.12 -9.84
N GLU A 251 -20.37 -19.70 -10.71
CA GLU A 251 -21.01 -18.99 -11.84
C GLU A 251 -21.90 -17.84 -11.35
N TRP A 252 -22.66 -18.07 -10.28
CA TRP A 252 -23.53 -17.05 -9.71
C TRP A 252 -22.73 -15.86 -9.16
N ILE A 253 -21.66 -16.11 -8.39
CA ILE A 253 -20.80 -15.04 -7.87
C ILE A 253 -20.14 -14.23 -8.99
N GLU A 254 -19.68 -14.90 -10.05
CA GLU A 254 -19.11 -14.23 -11.22
C GLU A 254 -20.12 -13.30 -11.88
N GLN A 255 -21.38 -13.71 -12.01
CA GLN A 255 -22.45 -12.85 -12.54
C GLN A 255 -22.82 -11.71 -11.58
N VAL A 256 -22.94 -11.98 -10.28
CA VAL A 256 -23.25 -10.94 -9.27
C VAL A 256 -22.16 -9.86 -9.23
N LYS A 257 -20.89 -10.25 -9.45
CA LYS A 257 -19.77 -9.30 -9.47
C LYS A 257 -19.58 -8.61 -10.83
N SER A 258 -20.24 -9.09 -11.89
CA SER A 258 -20.06 -8.52 -13.21
C SER A 258 -20.50 -7.06 -13.24
N THR A 259 -19.73 -6.23 -13.95
CA THR A 259 -20.08 -4.82 -14.22
C THR A 259 -20.66 -4.64 -15.61
N GLU A 260 -20.92 -5.73 -16.34
CA GLU A 260 -21.44 -5.69 -17.69
C GLU A 260 -22.98 -5.61 -17.68
N ASP A 261 -23.54 -4.56 -18.30
CA ASP A 261 -24.98 -4.25 -18.26
C ASP A 261 -25.90 -5.37 -18.81
N HIS A 262 -25.36 -6.30 -19.60
CA HIS A 262 -26.12 -7.40 -20.22
C HIS A 262 -26.10 -8.69 -19.41
N ILE A 263 -25.36 -8.74 -18.29
CA ILE A 263 -25.25 -9.91 -17.42
C ILE A 263 -26.16 -9.70 -16.22
N GLU A 264 -27.31 -10.37 -16.23
CA GLU A 264 -28.20 -10.46 -15.07
C GLU A 264 -27.92 -11.75 -14.30
N PRO A 265 -27.63 -11.69 -12.98
CA PRO A 265 -27.42 -12.88 -12.17
C PRO A 265 -28.68 -13.75 -12.13
N PHE A 266 -28.56 -15.03 -12.43
CA PHE A 266 -29.67 -15.96 -12.25
C PHE A 266 -30.02 -16.15 -10.75
N ASP A 267 -31.26 -16.57 -10.48
CA ASP A 267 -31.68 -16.93 -9.13
C ASP A 267 -31.05 -18.27 -8.70
N ILE A 268 -30.00 -18.19 -7.88
CA ILE A 268 -29.33 -19.37 -7.32
C ILE A 268 -30.26 -20.23 -6.45
N GLY A 269 -31.33 -19.64 -5.90
CA GLY A 269 -32.33 -20.35 -5.10
C GLY A 269 -33.22 -21.28 -5.92
N SER A 270 -33.19 -21.20 -7.26
CA SER A 270 -33.95 -22.07 -8.15
C SER A 270 -33.08 -23.23 -8.64
N THR A 271 -33.28 -24.43 -8.09
CA THR A 271 -32.51 -25.62 -8.50
C THR A 271 -32.82 -26.04 -9.94
N ASN A 272 -31.76 -26.19 -10.74
CA ASN A 272 -31.81 -26.77 -12.08
C ASN A 272 -31.63 -28.30 -12.00
N GLU A 273 -32.76 -29.01 -11.94
CA GLU A 273 -32.78 -30.47 -11.80
C GLU A 273 -32.11 -31.19 -12.98
N GLU A 274 -32.25 -30.69 -14.20
CA GLU A 274 -31.62 -31.31 -15.38
C GLU A 274 -30.09 -31.33 -15.24
N ARG A 275 -29.51 -30.22 -14.74
CA ARG A 275 -28.08 -30.12 -14.46
C ARG A 275 -27.65 -31.01 -13.30
N VAL A 276 -28.43 -31.07 -12.22
CA VAL A 276 -28.18 -31.98 -11.09
C VAL A 276 -28.11 -33.43 -11.58
N GLN A 277 -29.10 -33.87 -12.36
CA GLN A 277 -29.15 -35.23 -12.90
C GLN A 277 -28.02 -35.51 -13.90
N ALA A 278 -27.64 -34.54 -14.73
CA ALA A 278 -26.51 -34.67 -15.64
C ALA A 278 -25.18 -34.84 -14.89
N ILE A 279 -24.97 -34.09 -13.81
CA ILE A 279 -23.79 -34.24 -12.94
C ILE A 279 -23.81 -35.61 -12.27
N TYR A 280 -24.95 -36.02 -11.72
CA TYR A 280 -25.10 -37.31 -11.05
C TYR A 280 -24.75 -38.49 -11.98
N ARG A 281 -25.28 -38.50 -13.22
CA ARG A 281 -24.93 -39.50 -14.23
C ARG A 281 -23.43 -39.56 -14.50
N LYS A 282 -22.78 -38.40 -14.68
CA LYS A 282 -21.32 -38.32 -14.91
C LYS A 282 -20.53 -38.88 -13.73
N VAL A 283 -20.95 -38.60 -12.49
CA VAL A 283 -20.30 -39.15 -11.29
C VAL A 283 -20.40 -40.68 -11.30
N LEU A 284 -21.58 -41.24 -11.53
CA LEU A 284 -21.77 -42.68 -11.59
C LEU A 284 -20.92 -43.34 -12.68
N GLU A 285 -20.89 -42.77 -13.89
CA GLU A 285 -20.06 -43.24 -15.01
C GLU A 285 -18.57 -43.25 -14.63
N GLN A 286 -18.07 -42.20 -13.98
CA GLN A 286 -16.68 -42.13 -13.52
C GLN A 286 -16.35 -43.19 -12.47
N LYS A 287 -17.26 -43.47 -11.53
CA LYS A 287 -17.06 -44.51 -10.52
C LYS A 287 -17.06 -45.91 -11.15
N GLN A 288 -17.98 -46.17 -12.07
CA GLN A 288 -18.05 -47.43 -12.81
C GLN A 288 -16.76 -47.66 -13.61
N LEU A 289 -16.29 -46.66 -14.37
CA LEU A 289 -15.03 -46.75 -15.10
C LEU A 289 -13.84 -46.99 -14.16
N SER A 290 -13.78 -46.31 -13.01
CA SER A 290 -12.71 -46.51 -12.03
C SER A 290 -12.67 -47.94 -11.48
N LEU A 291 -13.85 -48.53 -11.22
CA LEU A 291 -13.97 -49.92 -10.78
C LEU A 291 -13.54 -50.91 -11.88
N MET A 292 -13.89 -50.64 -13.14
CA MET A 292 -13.47 -51.47 -14.29
C MET A 292 -11.96 -51.41 -14.52
N VAL A 293 -11.33 -50.24 -14.43
CA VAL A 293 -9.87 -50.12 -14.57
C VAL A 293 -9.13 -50.86 -13.45
N ARG A 294 -9.65 -50.84 -12.23
CA ARG A 294 -9.05 -51.54 -11.08
C ARG A 294 -9.23 -53.07 -11.14
N SER A 295 -10.22 -53.57 -11.88
CA SER A 295 -10.53 -55.00 -11.96
C SER A 295 -9.87 -55.73 -13.12
N VAL A 296 -9.12 -55.04 -14.00
CA VAL A 296 -8.31 -55.70 -15.04
C VAL A 296 -7.08 -56.36 -14.41
N PRO A 297 -6.97 -57.70 -14.41
CA PRO A 297 -5.73 -58.36 -14.03
C PRO A 297 -4.67 -58.08 -15.11
N ILE A 298 -3.47 -57.68 -14.70
CA ILE A 298 -2.30 -57.67 -15.58
C ILE A 298 -1.94 -59.12 -15.89
N SER A 299 -2.63 -59.73 -16.85
CA SER A 299 -2.20 -60.98 -17.46
C SER A 299 -1.02 -60.66 -18.39
N SER A 300 0.17 -60.67 -17.80
CA SER A 300 1.42 -60.99 -18.50
C SER A 300 1.20 -62.27 -19.30
N THR A 301 1.16 -62.17 -20.64
CA THR A 301 1.77 -63.13 -21.58
C THR A 301 1.40 -62.80 -23.03
N ARG A 302 2.40 -62.44 -23.86
CA ARG A 302 2.57 -63.03 -25.20
C ARG A 302 3.99 -62.74 -25.70
N LYS A 303 4.90 -63.69 -25.48
CA LYS A 303 5.43 -64.66 -26.47
C LYS A 303 6.15 -63.99 -27.65
N LYS A 304 7.49 -64.06 -27.59
CA LYS A 304 8.42 -63.90 -28.71
C LYS A 304 7.89 -64.71 -29.91
N GLN A 305 7.56 -64.02 -31.01
CA GLN A 305 7.36 -64.67 -32.30
C GLN A 305 8.73 -64.94 -32.91
N SER A 306 9.04 -66.22 -33.10
CA SER A 306 10.17 -66.67 -33.91
C SER A 306 9.90 -66.40 -35.38
N LEU A 307 10.88 -65.77 -36.04
CA LEU A 307 10.94 -65.56 -37.48
C LEU A 307 10.77 -66.87 -38.25
N THR A 308 9.73 -66.96 -39.08
CA THR A 308 9.57 -67.99 -40.09
C THR A 308 10.38 -67.65 -41.33
N SER A 309 11.27 -68.57 -41.66
CA SER A 309 12.08 -68.74 -42.86
C SER A 309 11.38 -68.38 -44.18
N ILE A 310 12.03 -67.53 -44.98
CA ILE A 310 11.79 -67.30 -46.41
C ILE A 310 12.64 -68.32 -47.19
N PRO A 311 12.11 -69.06 -48.17
CA PRO A 311 12.93 -69.61 -49.24
C PRO A 311 12.80 -68.73 -50.49
N SER A 312 13.92 -68.38 -51.10
CA SER A 312 13.95 -67.83 -52.45
C SER A 312 15.14 -68.39 -53.23
N PRO A 313 15.00 -68.49 -54.57
CA PRO A 313 15.60 -69.54 -55.37
C PRO A 313 17.02 -69.20 -55.84
N HIS A 314 17.85 -70.24 -55.96
CA HIS A 314 19.13 -70.17 -56.65
C HIS A 314 18.90 -70.08 -58.17
N LEU A 315 19.23 -68.94 -58.76
CA LEU A 315 19.58 -68.83 -60.17
C LEU A 315 21.09 -68.60 -60.26
N THR A 316 21.73 -69.57 -60.91
CA THR A 316 23.10 -69.58 -61.40
C THR A 316 23.39 -68.41 -62.32
N HIS A 317 24.52 -67.73 -62.18
CA HIS A 317 25.35 -67.30 -63.31
C HIS A 317 26.76 -66.85 -62.87
N THR A 318 27.73 -67.69 -63.24
CA THR A 318 29.02 -67.38 -63.86
C THR A 318 29.67 -65.99 -63.65
N PHE A 319 30.83 -66.04 -63.00
CA PHE A 319 32.00 -65.15 -63.06
C PHE A 319 32.24 -64.43 -64.39
N THR A 320 32.62 -63.15 -64.37
CA THR A 320 33.91 -62.65 -64.93
C THR A 320 34.25 -61.24 -64.39
N HIS A 321 35.47 -61.05 -63.86
CA HIS A 321 36.17 -59.79 -63.54
C HIS A 321 36.75 -59.16 -64.83
N PRO A 322 37.25 -57.90 -64.89
CA PRO A 322 37.95 -57.11 -63.87
C PRO A 322 37.16 -55.93 -63.29
#